data_AF-A0A498GJG3-F1
#
_entry.id   AF-A0A498GJG3-F1
#
_cell.length_a   1.000
_cell.length_b   1.000
_cell.length_c   1.000
_cell.angle_alpha   90.00
_cell.angle_beta   90.00
_cell.angle_gamma   90.00
#
_symmetry.space_group_name_H-M   'P 1'
#
loop_
_entity.id
_entity.type
_entity.pdbx_description
1 polymer ?
#
loop_
_entity_poly.entity_id
_entity_poly.type
_entity_poly.pdbx_seq_one_letter_code
_entity_poly.pdbx_strand_id
1 'polypeptide(L)'
;MSLEDLQDDIEAAYGDFDDEFELSIDRETRNELAMLSVALDPDDPDELVRRAVHMLFQSTVDRGTLDFHLRSSYDCTYDEYLSGMTFDQMTGNDFPQQQDKDDRRYQF
;
A
#
# COMPACT_ATOMS: atom_id res chain seq x y z
N MET A 1 -12.28 10.45 8.60
CA MET A 1 -13.01 9.21 8.28
C MET A 1 -12.45 8.12 9.18
N SER A 2 -13.08 6.95 9.24
CA SER A 2 -12.72 5.82 10.10
C SER A 2 -12.11 4.67 9.29
N LEU A 3 -11.72 3.59 9.97
CA LEU A 3 -11.32 2.34 9.33
C LEU A 3 -12.46 1.74 8.49
N GLU A 4 -13.70 1.83 8.96
CA GLU A 4 -14.88 1.36 8.21
C GLU A 4 -15.05 2.18 6.92
N ASP A 5 -14.95 3.51 7.02
CA ASP A 5 -15.01 4.39 5.85
C ASP A 5 -13.90 4.07 4.82
N LEU A 6 -12.69 3.73 5.28
CA LEU A 6 -11.60 3.30 4.39
C LEU A 6 -11.92 1.99 3.67
N GLN A 7 -12.51 1.03 4.39
CA GLN A 7 -12.88 -0.26 3.81
C GLN A 7 -13.96 -0.09 2.74
N ASP A 8 -15.00 0.68 3.04
CA ASP A 8 -16.08 0.99 2.11
C ASP A 8 -15.56 1.70 0.85
N ASP A 9 -14.68 2.70 1.02
CA ASP A 9 -14.09 3.43 -0.11
C ASP A 9 -13.18 2.53 -0.97
N ILE A 10 -12.41 1.62 -0.36
CA ILE A 10 -11.59 0.65 -1.10
C ILE A 10 -12.48 -0.34 -1.84
N GLU A 11 -13.55 -0.86 -1.22
CA GLU A 11 -14.47 -1.79 -1.86
C GLU A 11 -15.18 -1.13 -3.05
N ALA A 12 -15.64 0.12 -2.89
CA ALA A 12 -16.22 0.90 -3.97
C ALA A 12 -15.21 1.10 -5.12
N ALA A 13 -14.00 1.55 -4.81
CA ALA A 13 -12.96 1.75 -5.82
C ALA A 13 -12.57 0.45 -6.53
N TYR A 14 -12.53 -0.67 -5.81
CA TYR A 14 -12.27 -1.98 -6.39
C TYR A 14 -13.41 -2.43 -7.32
N GLY A 15 -14.66 -2.20 -6.92
CA GLY A 15 -15.84 -2.52 -7.73
C GLY A 15 -15.97 -1.68 -9.01
N ASP A 16 -15.35 -0.50 -9.05
CA ASP A 16 -15.28 0.34 -10.24
C ASP A 16 -14.24 -0.13 -11.26
N PHE A 17 -13.31 -1.03 -10.88
CA PHE A 17 -12.33 -1.60 -11.81
C PHE A 17 -12.90 -2.82 -12.52
N ASP A 18 -12.95 -2.74 -13.86
CA ASP A 18 -13.19 -3.90 -14.72
C ASP A 18 -11.93 -4.77 -14.86
N ASP A 19 -12.08 -5.95 -15.46
CA ASP A 19 -10.96 -6.87 -15.76
C ASP A 19 -9.95 -6.29 -16.77
N GLU A 20 -10.36 -5.29 -17.56
CA GLU A 20 -9.54 -4.59 -18.55
C GLU A 20 -9.45 -3.09 -18.22
N PHE A 21 -8.24 -2.52 -18.32
CA PHE A 21 -7.99 -1.12 -18.01
C PHE A 21 -7.38 -0.39 -19.22
N GLU A 22 -8.15 0.47 -19.88
CA GLU A 22 -7.64 1.29 -20.99
C GLU A 22 -6.86 2.51 -20.46
N LEU A 23 -5.55 2.52 -20.67
CA LEU A 23 -4.67 3.59 -20.23
C LEU A 23 -4.29 4.53 -21.38
N SER A 24 -4.70 5.80 -21.27
CA SER A 24 -4.15 6.85 -22.12
C SER A 24 -2.72 7.17 -21.69
N ILE A 25 -1.75 6.98 -22.58
CA ILE A 25 -0.33 7.26 -22.32
C ILE A 25 0.18 8.43 -23.16
N ASP A 26 1.00 9.27 -22.52
CA ASP A 26 1.70 10.35 -23.20
C ASP A 26 2.93 9.84 -23.97
N ARG A 27 3.65 10.77 -24.60
CA ARG A 27 4.85 10.45 -25.38
C ARG A 27 5.99 9.92 -24.52
N GLU A 28 6.15 10.44 -23.30
CA GLU A 28 7.23 10.07 -22.40
C GLU A 28 7.03 8.62 -21.92
N THR A 29 5.85 8.33 -21.39
CA THR A 29 5.43 7.00 -20.96
C THR A 29 5.58 5.97 -22.07
N ARG A 30 5.20 6.33 -23.31
CA ARG A 30 5.37 5.46 -24.48
C ARG A 30 6.85 5.15 -24.77
N ASN A 31 7.73 6.14 -24.66
CA ASN A 31 9.17 5.93 -24.89
C ASN A 31 9.79 5.05 -23.81
N GLU A 32 9.43 5.29 -22.55
CA GLU A 32 9.93 4.52 -21.41
C GLU A 32 9.44 3.07 -21.45
N LEU A 33 8.15 2.86 -21.73
CA LEU A 33 7.60 1.52 -21.90
C LEU A 33 8.30 0.79 -23.05
N ALA A 34 8.53 1.44 -24.19
CA ALA A 34 9.28 0.84 -25.30
C ALA A 34 10.72 0.47 -24.92
N MET A 35 11.41 1.33 -24.16
CA MET A 35 12.76 1.04 -23.66
C MET A 35 12.76 -0.19 -22.74
N LEU A 36 11.80 -0.25 -21.81
CA LEU A 36 11.65 -1.37 -20.88
C LEU A 36 11.28 -2.67 -21.61
N SER A 37 10.38 -2.62 -22.59
CA SER A 37 10.05 -3.79 -23.41
C SER A 37 11.27 -4.34 -24.14
N VAL A 38 12.12 -3.49 -24.70
CA VAL A 38 13.37 -3.94 -25.35
C VAL A 38 14.38 -4.50 -24.36
N ALA A 39 14.52 -3.85 -23.19
CA ALA A 39 15.54 -4.23 -22.22
C ALA A 39 15.18 -5.49 -21.43
N LEU A 40 13.89 -5.72 -21.18
CA LEU A 40 13.39 -6.79 -20.32
C LEU A 40 12.73 -7.92 -21.11
N ASP A 41 12.39 -7.69 -22.39
CA ASP A 41 11.80 -8.68 -23.31
C ASP A 41 10.61 -9.45 -22.70
N PRO A 42 9.57 -8.74 -22.21
CA PRO A 42 8.39 -9.41 -21.67
C PRO A 42 7.56 -10.05 -22.80
N ASP A 43 6.77 -11.07 -22.45
CA ASP A 43 5.82 -11.66 -23.39
C ASP A 43 4.71 -10.66 -23.80
N ASP A 44 4.36 -9.73 -22.89
CA ASP A 44 3.32 -8.71 -23.08
C ASP A 44 3.68 -7.40 -22.33
N PRO A 45 3.64 -6.22 -22.99
CA PRO A 45 3.81 -4.92 -22.34
C PRO A 45 2.92 -4.70 -21.11
N ASP A 46 1.73 -5.30 -21.05
CA ASP A 46 0.82 -5.15 -19.91
C ASP A 46 1.42 -5.73 -18.61
N GLU A 47 2.31 -6.71 -18.71
CA GLU A 47 3.05 -7.23 -17.56
C GLU A 47 3.92 -6.14 -16.91
N LEU A 48 4.55 -5.30 -17.72
CA LEU A 48 5.39 -4.19 -17.23
C LEU A 48 4.54 -3.16 -16.50
N VAL A 49 3.34 -2.87 -17.00
CA VAL A 49 2.41 -1.93 -16.36
C VAL A 49 1.94 -2.49 -15.02
N ARG A 50 1.50 -3.76 -14.96
CA ARG A 50 1.13 -4.41 -13.69
C ARG A 50 2.29 -4.38 -12.69
N ARG A 51 3.51 -4.71 -13.14
CA ARG A 51 4.71 -4.66 -12.31
C ARG A 51 4.99 -3.24 -11.81
N ALA A 52 4.82 -2.22 -12.64
CA ALA A 52 5.00 -0.83 -12.26
C ALA A 52 4.02 -0.41 -11.15
N VAL A 53 2.74 -0.82 -11.24
CA VAL A 53 1.74 -0.58 -10.19
C VAL A 53 2.17 -1.25 -8.87
N HIS A 54 2.60 -2.51 -8.91
CA HIS A 54 3.09 -3.22 -7.70
C HIS A 54 4.33 -2.55 -7.10
N MET A 55 5.29 -2.13 -7.92
CA MET A 55 6.47 -1.42 -7.46
C MET A 55 6.12 -0.05 -6.86
N LEU A 56 5.19 0.69 -7.47
CA LEU A 56 4.69 1.96 -6.93
C LEU A 56 4.04 1.74 -5.57
N PHE A 57 3.10 0.79 -5.46
CA PHE A 57 2.44 0.45 -4.21
C PHE A 57 3.44 0.08 -3.12
N GLN A 58 4.33 -0.88 -3.41
CA GLN A 58 5.36 -1.31 -2.47
C GLN A 58 6.24 -0.14 -2.02
N SER A 59 6.72 0.68 -2.95
CA SER A 59 7.54 1.84 -2.60
C SER A 59 6.81 2.88 -1.74
N THR A 60 5.48 2.98 -1.88
CA THR A 60 4.64 3.92 -1.13
C THR A 60 4.38 3.41 0.29
N VAL A 61 4.22 2.10 0.46
CA VAL A 61 4.17 1.41 1.77
C VAL A 61 5.52 1.52 2.48
N ASP A 62 6.62 1.11 1.83
CA ASP A 62 7.96 1.05 2.42
C ASP A 62 8.46 2.42 2.89
N ARG A 63 8.04 3.50 2.21
CA ARG A 63 8.39 4.88 2.58
C ARG A 63 7.49 5.47 3.66
N GLY A 64 6.46 4.75 4.11
CA GLY A 64 5.42 5.25 5.02
C GLY A 64 4.54 6.35 4.40
N THR A 65 4.64 6.58 3.09
CA THR A 65 3.85 7.61 2.40
C THR A 65 2.38 7.24 2.37
N LEU A 66 2.05 5.96 2.15
CA LEU A 66 0.67 5.48 2.20
C LEU A 66 0.06 5.78 3.57
N ASP A 67 0.80 5.41 4.60
CA ASP A 67 0.43 5.55 6.00
C ASP A 67 0.28 7.02 6.44
N PHE A 68 1.02 7.94 5.83
CA PHE A 68 0.83 9.38 6.03
C PHE A 68 -0.50 9.86 5.45
N HIS A 69 -0.84 9.43 4.23
CA HIS A 69 -2.12 9.78 3.60
C HIS A 69 -3.31 9.20 4.37
N LEU A 70 -3.26 7.90 4.70
CA LEU A 70 -4.33 7.22 5.43
C LEU A 70 -4.60 7.86 6.79
N ARG A 71 -3.57 8.21 7.57
CA ARG A 71 -3.75 8.92 8.84
C ARG A 71 -4.42 10.28 8.64
N SER A 72 -4.06 11.01 7.58
CA SER A 72 -4.61 12.34 7.34
C SER A 72 -6.08 12.32 6.91
N SER A 73 -6.54 11.28 6.21
CA SER A 73 -7.92 11.22 5.67
C SER A 73 -8.84 10.31 6.47
N TYR A 74 -8.33 9.17 6.95
CA TYR A 74 -9.09 8.08 7.59
C TYR A 74 -8.69 7.80 9.05
N ASP A 75 -7.78 8.59 9.63
CA ASP A 75 -7.32 8.42 11.02
C ASP A 75 -6.89 6.98 11.35
N CYS A 76 -6.38 6.27 10.35
CA CYS A 76 -5.93 4.89 10.46
C CYS A 76 -4.69 4.64 9.62
N THR A 77 -4.15 3.43 9.72
CA THR A 77 -2.92 2.97 9.07
C THR A 77 -3.20 1.80 8.15
N TYR A 78 -2.24 1.54 7.26
CA TYR A 78 -2.32 0.36 6.39
C TYR A 78 -2.30 -0.94 7.20
N ASP A 79 -1.58 -0.98 8.33
CA ASP A 79 -1.56 -2.14 9.22
C ASP A 79 -2.91 -2.40 9.89
N GLU A 80 -3.62 -1.35 10.32
CA GLU A 80 -4.98 -1.46 10.86
C GLU A 80 -5.95 -1.97 9.80
N TYR A 81 -5.83 -1.49 8.55
CA TYR A 81 -6.57 -2.03 7.42
C TYR A 81 -6.31 -3.53 7.21
N LEU A 82 -5.05 -3.95 7.17
CA LEU A 82 -4.68 -5.37 7.00
C LEU A 82 -5.21 -6.26 8.13
N SER A 83 -5.24 -5.73 9.36
CA SER A 83 -5.72 -6.46 10.53
C SER A 83 -7.24 -6.50 10.67
N GLY A 84 -7.96 -5.60 9.97
CA GLY A 84 -9.40 -5.41 10.10
C GLY A 84 -9.85 -4.76 11.42
N MET A 85 -8.92 -4.23 12.23
CA MET A 85 -9.23 -3.61 13.53
C MET A 85 -8.25 -2.47 13.85
N THR A 86 -8.68 -1.49 14.65
CA THR A 86 -7.82 -0.36 15.04
C THR A 86 -6.82 -0.74 16.12
N PHE A 87 -5.73 0.01 16.27
CA PHE A 87 -4.75 -0.21 17.34
C PHE A 87 -5.37 -0.10 18.73
N ASP A 88 -6.33 0.80 18.93
CA ASP A 88 -7.07 0.92 20.19
C ASP A 88 -7.87 -0.36 20.50
N GLN A 89 -8.45 -0.99 19.49
CA GLN A 89 -9.16 -2.27 19.64
C GLN A 89 -8.20 -3.44 19.88
N MET A 90 -7.00 -3.43 19.27
CA MET A 90 -5.98 -4.46 19.50
C MET A 90 -5.39 -4.39 20.90
N THR A 91 -5.13 -3.17 21.39
CA THR A 91 -4.49 -2.91 22.69
C THR A 91 -5.48 -2.89 23.86
N GLY A 92 -6.77 -2.69 23.59
CA GLY A 92 -7.86 -2.82 24.57
C GLY A 92 -8.14 -4.26 25.02
N ASN A 93 -7.65 -5.27 24.29
CA ASN A 93 -7.45 -6.62 24.81
C ASN A 93 -6.09 -6.64 25.52
N ASP A 94 -6.14 -6.70 26.84
CA ASP A 94 -5.03 -6.64 27.80
C ASP A 94 -3.79 -7.49 27.38
N PHE A 95 -2.96 -6.95 26.48
CA PHE A 95 -1.60 -7.43 26.31
C PHE A 95 -0.81 -6.86 27.48
N PRO A 96 -0.25 -7.70 28.37
CA PRO A 96 0.57 -7.19 29.47
C PRO A 96 1.65 -6.30 28.87
N GLN A 97 1.55 -5.01 29.18
CA GLN A 97 2.53 -4.01 28.78
C GLN A 97 3.92 -4.56 29.07
N GLN A 98 4.81 -4.47 28.09
CA GLN A 98 6.25 -4.72 28.26
C GLN A 98 6.84 -3.67 29.22
N GLN A 99 6.49 -3.76 30.51
CA GLN A 99 7.19 -3.04 31.59
C GLN A 99 8.59 -3.64 31.81
N ASP A 100 8.90 -4.81 31.22
CA ASP A 100 10.19 -5.51 31.35
C ASP A 100 11.12 -5.36 30.12
N LYS A 101 11.13 -4.19 29.45
CA LYS A 101 12.09 -3.89 28.37
C LYS A 101 13.06 -2.73 28.67
N ASP A 102 13.16 -2.29 29.92
CA ASP A 102 14.18 -1.32 30.33
C ASP A 102 15.56 -1.94 30.64
N ASP A 103 15.64 -3.26 30.88
CA ASP A 103 16.89 -3.92 31.31
C ASP A 103 17.78 -4.51 30.19
N ARG A 104 17.45 -4.29 28.91
CA ARG A 104 18.22 -4.89 27.78
C ARG A 104 18.69 -3.92 26.70
N ARG A 105 18.58 -2.62 26.93
CA ARG A 105 19.34 -1.62 26.15
C ARG A 105 20.69 -1.46 26.84
N TYR A 106 21.78 -1.80 26.15
CA TYR A 106 23.18 -1.86 26.64
C TYR A 106 23.62 -3.22 27.21
N GLN A 107 23.92 -4.15 26.30
CA GLN A 107 25.11 -5.00 26.43
C GLN A 107 25.94 -4.86 25.14
N PHE A 108 27.25 -4.75 25.33
CA PHE A 108 28.29 -4.38 24.37
C PHE A 108 28.54 -5.43 23.29
#